data_AF-A0A5C6RFE9-F1
#
_entry.id   AF-A0A5C6RFE9-F1
#
_cell.length_a   1.000
_cell.length_b   1.000
_cell.length_c   1.000
_cell.angle_alpha   90.00
_cell.angle_beta   90.00
_cell.angle_gamma   90.00
#
_symmetry.space_group_name_H-M   'P 1'
#
loop_
_entity.id
_entity.type
_entity.pdbx_description
1 polymer ?
#
loop_
_entity_poly.entity_id
_entity_poly.type
_entity_poly.pdbx_seq_one_letter_code
_entity_poly.pdbx_strand_id
1 'polypeptide(L)'
;FIVELQKARQNFFRDRSIYYASFPIQEQAQKGDWDYRLQPVYTVGILDFIFDDHKNEKQLLHLVELKDQLCRVFYDKLKFIYIELPKFRKTQAQLNTQFDKWLFVFRHLS
;
A
#
# COMPACT_ATOMS: atom_id res chain seq x y z
N PHE A 1 -1.65 -8.74 8.42
CA PHE A 1 -1.43 -7.66 7.42
C PHE A 1 -2.74 -7.49 6.66
N ILE A 2 -3.13 -6.25 6.35
CA ILE A 2 -4.35 -6.01 5.59
C ILE A 2 -3.93 -5.74 4.15
N VAL A 3 -4.33 -6.64 3.25
CA VAL A 3 -4.25 -6.41 1.82
C VAL A 3 -5.58 -5.82 1.40
N GLU A 4 -5.55 -4.63 0.81
CA GLU A 4 -6.73 -3.98 0.28
C GLU A 4 -6.58 -3.79 -1.23
N LEU A 5 -7.38 -4.51 -2.01
CA LEU A 5 -7.44 -4.37 -3.45
C LEU A 5 -8.58 -3.42 -3.80
N GLN A 6 -8.26 -2.19 -4.23
CA GLN A 6 -9.26 -1.22 -4.67
C GLN A 6 -9.19 -1.00 -6.18
N LYS A 7 -10.29 -1.26 -6.87
CA LYS A 7 -10.47 -0.98 -8.31
C LYS A 7 -11.48 0.15 -8.46
N ALA A 8 -10.98 1.39 -8.52
CA ALA A 8 -11.65 2.62 -8.97
C ALA A 8 -10.87 3.84 -8.48
N ARG A 9 -10.91 4.93 -9.26
CA ARG A 9 -10.46 6.26 -8.83
C ARG A 9 -11.37 6.77 -7.71
N GLN A 10 -11.06 6.42 -6.47
CA GLN A 10 -11.82 6.88 -5.31
C GLN A 10 -11.28 8.23 -4.84
N ASN A 11 -12.19 9.21 -4.71
CA ASN A 11 -11.91 10.44 -3.99
C ASN A 11 -11.44 10.09 -2.57
N PHE A 12 -10.47 10.85 -2.05
CA PHE A 12 -9.94 10.67 -0.69
C PHE A 12 -9.26 9.31 -0.44
N PHE A 13 -8.61 8.72 -1.46
CA PHE A 13 -7.90 7.44 -1.31
C PHE A 13 -6.90 7.46 -0.14
N ARG A 14 -6.13 8.55 0.04
CA ARG A 14 -5.17 8.66 1.15
C ARG A 14 -5.85 8.60 2.51
N ASP A 15 -6.92 9.37 2.69
CA ASP A 15 -7.69 9.39 3.94
C ASP A 15 -8.31 8.03 4.23
N ARG A 16 -8.87 7.37 3.20
CA ARG A 16 -9.41 6.01 3.31
C ARG A 16 -8.35 4.99 3.69
N SER A 17 -7.18 5.03 3.05
CA SER A 17 -6.09 4.11 3.36
C SER A 17 -5.61 4.25 4.81
N ILE A 18 -5.50 5.49 5.31
CA ILE A 18 -5.17 5.76 6.71
C ILE A 18 -6.29 5.25 7.64
N TYR A 19 -7.54 5.55 7.30
CA TYR A 19 -8.71 5.10 8.07
C TYR A 19 -8.78 3.57 8.17
N TYR A 20 -8.60 2.85 7.06
CA TYR A 20 -8.63 1.39 7.06
C TYR A 20 -7.42 0.78 7.78
N ALA A 21 -6.27 1.44 7.76
CA ALA A 21 -5.12 1.01 8.57
C ALA A 21 -5.39 1.09 10.09
N SER A 22 -6.36 1.91 10.53
CA SER A 22 -6.72 2.02 11.95
C SER A 22 -7.46 0.79 12.49
N PHE A 23 -8.20 0.06 11.65
CA PHE A 23 -8.97 -1.12 12.07
C PHE A 23 -8.09 -2.25 12.64
N PRO A 24 -7.06 -2.75 11.92
CA PRO A 24 -6.18 -3.78 12.45
C PRO A 24 -5.33 -3.28 13.62
N ILE A 25 -5.14 -1.97 13.77
CA ILE A 25 -4.48 -1.40 14.95
C ILE A 25 -5.42 -1.49 16.15
N GLN A 26 -6.67 -1.08 15.98
CA GLN A 26 -7.69 -1.12 17.02
C GLN A 26 -8.02 -2.55 17.45
N GLU A 27 -8.15 -3.48 16.50
CA GLU A 27 -8.44 -4.89 16.76
C GLU A 27 -7.39 -5.61 17.60
N GLN A 28 -6.17 -5.06 17.71
CA GLN A 28 -5.12 -5.60 18.57
C GLN A 28 -5.31 -5.26 20.05
N ALA A 29 -6.21 -4.35 20.39
CA ALA A 29 -6.49 -3.99 21.77
C ALA A 29 -7.01 -5.19 22.56
N GLN A 30 -6.43 -5.42 23.75
CA GLN A 30 -6.81 -6.51 24.64
C GLN A 30 -7.51 -5.97 25.89
N LYS A 31 -8.44 -6.76 26.46
CA LYS A 31 -9.10 -6.41 27.72
C LYS A 31 -8.16 -6.69 28.90
N GLY A 32 -8.18 -5.82 29.92
CA GLY A 32 -7.35 -5.95 31.11
C GLY A 32 -6.03 -5.20 30.99
N ASP A 33 -5.00 -5.68 31.68
CA ASP A 33 -3.65 -5.12 31.58
C ASP A 33 -3.06 -5.39 30.19
N TRP A 34 -3.13 -4.37 29.33
CA TRP A 34 -2.53 -4.40 28.01
C TRP A 34 -1.27 -3.54 27.98
N ASP A 35 -0.21 -4.09 27.39
CA ASP A 35 1.10 -3.46 27.31
C ASP A 35 1.25 -2.48 26.13
N TYR A 36 0.20 -2.30 25.32
CA TYR A 36 0.17 -1.44 24.13
C TYR A 36 1.23 -1.79 23.07
N ARG A 37 1.85 -2.98 23.12
CA ARG A 37 2.82 -3.43 22.12
C ARG A 37 2.11 -3.94 20.88
N LEU A 38 1.85 -3.02 19.97
CA LEU A 38 1.25 -3.33 18.67
C LEU A 38 2.15 -4.27 17.84
N GLN A 39 1.51 -5.21 17.13
CA GLN A 39 2.04 -5.99 16.04
C GLN A 39 2.10 -5.17 14.74
N PRO A 40 3.00 -5.53 13.80
CA PRO A 40 3.13 -4.84 12.53
C PRO A 40 1.85 -4.85 11.67
N VAL A 41 1.49 -3.69 11.13
CA VAL A 41 0.40 -3.47 10.19
C VAL A 41 0.98 -2.96 8.87
N TYR A 42 0.68 -3.70 7.81
CA TYR A 42 1.03 -3.33 6.44
C TYR A 42 -0.27 -3.15 5.68
N THR A 43 -0.43 -2.00 5.04
CA THR A 43 -1.53 -1.70 4.13
C THR A 43 -0.98 -1.78 2.71
N VAL A 44 -1.50 -2.70 1.91
CA VAL A 44 -1.11 -2.84 0.50
C VAL A 44 -2.27 -2.40 -0.37
N GLY A 45 -2.06 -1.37 -1.19
CA GLY A 45 -3.03 -0.86 -2.16
C GLY A 45 -2.56 -1.07 -3.60
N ILE A 46 -3.31 -1.85 -4.38
CA ILE A 46 -3.08 -1.99 -5.82
C ILE A 46 -4.05 -1.05 -6.53
N LEU A 47 -3.51 -0.09 -7.29
CA LEU A 47 -4.22 1.07 -7.81
C LEU A 47 -4.32 1.01 -9.33
N ASP A 48 -5.51 1.25 -9.88
CA ASP A 48 -5.76 1.41 -11.32
C ASP A 48 -5.56 2.86 -11.81
N PHE A 49 -5.10 3.75 -10.94
CA PHE A 49 -4.77 5.15 -11.24
C PHE A 49 -3.34 5.51 -10.80
N ILE A 50 -2.91 6.71 -11.17
CA ILE A 50 -1.64 7.31 -10.74
C ILE A 50 -1.97 8.51 -9.86
N PHE A 51 -1.27 8.69 -8.74
CA PHE A 51 -1.43 9.90 -7.92
C PHE A 51 -1.00 11.16 -8.70
N ASP A 52 -1.66 12.29 -8.46
CA ASP A 52 -1.41 13.51 -9.24
C ASP A 52 0.04 14.01 -9.13
N ASP A 53 0.64 13.87 -7.95
CA ASP A 53 2.04 14.16 -7.63
C ASP A 53 3.03 13.14 -8.20
N HIS A 54 2.58 11.93 -8.58
CA HIS A 54 3.44 10.88 -9.14
C HIS A 54 3.39 10.79 -10.68
N LYS A 55 2.68 11.69 -11.37
CA LYS A 55 2.48 11.64 -12.83
C LYS A 55 3.77 11.61 -13.64
N ASN A 56 4.82 12.28 -13.16
CA ASN A 56 6.11 12.38 -13.84
C ASN A 56 7.10 11.29 -13.39
N GLU A 57 6.71 10.45 -12.43
CA GLU A 57 7.59 9.43 -11.86
C GLU A 57 7.45 8.10 -12.60
N LYS A 58 8.58 7.43 -12.84
CA LYS A 58 8.58 6.09 -13.45
C LYS A 58 8.28 4.98 -12.46
N GLN A 59 8.48 5.24 -11.16
CA GLN A 59 8.29 4.27 -10.11
C GLN A 59 6.80 3.93 -9.96
N LEU A 60 6.49 2.64 -9.97
CA LEU A 60 5.13 2.11 -9.79
C LEU A 60 4.86 1.63 -8.36
N LEU A 61 5.92 1.26 -7.63
CA LEU A 61 5.85 0.76 -6.25
C LEU A 61 6.28 1.86 -5.30
N HIS A 62 5.38 2.27 -4.42
CA HIS A 62 5.60 3.33 -3.44
C HIS A 62 5.54 2.75 -2.03
N LEU A 63 6.62 2.92 -1.27
CA LEU A 63 6.67 2.57 0.14
C LEU A 63 6.59 3.86 0.96
N VAL A 64 5.54 3.99 1.76
CA VAL A 64 5.28 5.17 2.58
C VAL A 64 5.36 4.78 4.06
N GLU A 65 6.10 5.59 4.83
CA GLU A 65 6.41 5.35 6.24
C GLU A 65 6.21 6.63 7.04
N LEU A 66 5.90 6.47 8.34
CA LEU A 66 5.85 7.58 9.28
C LEU A 66 7.28 7.99 9.67
N LYS A 67 7.63 9.25 9.40
CA LYS A 67 8.99 9.78 9.58
C LYS A 67 9.00 11.06 10.41
N ASP A 68 10.12 11.33 11.06
CA ASP A 68 10.39 12.61 11.73
C ASP A 68 10.87 13.69 10.74
N GLN A 69 11.15 14.89 11.25
CA GLN A 69 11.61 16.03 10.42
C GLN A 69 12.99 15.81 9.77
N LEU A 70 13.75 14.82 10.24
CA LEU A 70 15.07 14.45 9.68
C LEU A 70 14.96 13.23 8.76
N CYS A 71 13.75 12.87 8.32
CA CYS A 71 13.47 11.71 7.47
C CYS A 71 13.85 10.35 8.09
N ARG A 72 13.97 10.26 9.41
CA ARG A 72 14.19 8.99 10.12
C ARG A 72 12.84 8.31 10.36
N VAL A 73 12.79 6.99 10.20
CA VAL A 73 11.57 6.21 10.47
C VAL A 73 11.23 6.33 11.96
N PHE A 74 10.07 6.88 12.25
CA PHE A 74 9.58 7.07 13.62
C PHE A 74 8.97 5.78 14.18
N TYR A 75 8.30 5.01 13.32
CA TYR A 75 7.61 3.78 13.69
C TYR A 75 7.69 2.76 12.55
N ASP A 76 8.41 1.66 12.77
CA ASP A 76 8.77 0.66 11.76
C ASP A 76 7.68 -0.41 11.52
N LYS A 77 6.68 -0.46 12.40
CA LYS A 77 5.57 -1.41 12.38
C LYS A 77 4.35 -0.95 11.57
N LEU A 78 4.34 0.26 11.02
CA LEU A 78 3.26 0.75 10.15
C LEU A 78 3.82 1.14 8.80
N LYS A 79 3.43 0.41 7.75
CA LYS A 79 3.87 0.71 6.38
C LYS A 79 2.71 0.68 5.40
N PHE A 80 2.74 1.60 4.44
CA PHE A 80 1.81 1.64 3.33
C PHE A 80 2.57 1.34 2.04
N ILE A 81 2.05 0.40 1.26
CA ILE A 81 2.65 -0.08 0.03
C ILE A 81 1.64 0.15 -1.08
N TYR A 82 1.93 1.07 -2.00
CA TYR A 82 1.05 1.37 -3.13
C TYR A 82 1.66 0.91 -4.44
N ILE A 83 0.85 0.30 -5.29
CA ILE A 83 1.26 -0.23 -6.60
C ILE A 83 0.38 0.42 -7.66
N GLU A 84 0.93 1.32 -8.46
CA GLU A 84 0.23 2.02 -9.54
C GLU A 84 0.29 1.21 -10.85
N LEU A 85 -0.74 0.40 -11.11
CA LEU A 85 -0.83 -0.50 -12.27
C LEU A 85 -0.69 0.19 -13.64
N PRO A 86 -1.17 1.44 -13.88
CA PRO A 86 -1.01 2.10 -15.17
C PRO A 86 0.47 2.26 -15.60
N LYS A 87 1.39 2.30 -14.63
CA LYS A 87 2.84 2.38 -14.86
C LYS A 87 3.48 1.03 -15.22
N PHE A 88 2.79 -0.10 -15.00
CA PHE A 88 3.29 -1.42 -15.35
C PHE A 88 3.17 -1.70 -16.85
N ARG A 89 4.27 -1.57 -17.62
CA ARG A 89 4.26 -1.67 -19.10
C ARG A 89 4.86 -2.96 -19.67
N LYS A 90 5.23 -3.93 -18.82
CA LYS A 90 5.85 -5.19 -19.27
C LYS A 90 4.87 -6.03 -20.09
N THR A 91 5.35 -6.60 -21.19
CA THR A 91 4.61 -7.59 -21.99
C THR A 91 4.74 -8.99 -21.39
N GLN A 92 3.95 -9.94 -21.88
CA GLN A 92 3.98 -11.34 -21.41
C GLN A 92 5.38 -11.99 -21.54
N ALA A 93 6.14 -11.65 -22.58
CA ALA A 93 7.51 -12.12 -22.78
C ALA A 93 8.53 -11.50 -21.80
N GLN A 94 8.16 -10.40 -21.13
CA GLN A 94 9.02 -9.67 -20.18
C GLN A 94 8.70 -10.02 -18.72
N LEU A 95 7.81 -10.98 -18.46
CA LEU A 95 7.39 -11.39 -17.12
C LEU A 95 8.39 -12.38 -16.50
N ASN A 96 9.50 -11.84 -16.00
CA ASN A 96 10.59 -12.65 -15.46
C ASN A 96 10.37 -13.07 -14.00
N THR A 97 9.59 -12.30 -13.23
CA THR A 97 9.39 -12.54 -11.80
C THR A 97 7.94 -12.92 -11.46
N GLN A 98 7.73 -13.58 -10.33
CA GLN A 98 6.37 -13.86 -9.83
C GLN A 98 5.58 -12.57 -9.58
N PHE A 99 6.27 -11.52 -9.15
CA PHE A 99 5.69 -10.19 -8.99
C PHE A 99 5.19 -9.64 -10.33
N ASP A 100 5.99 -9.71 -11.39
CA ASP A 100 5.58 -9.28 -12.73
C ASP A 100 4.35 -10.04 -13.23
N LYS A 101 4.29 -11.36 -12.99
CA LYS A 101 3.15 -12.20 -13.37
C LYS A 101 1.88 -11.77 -12.64
N TRP A 102 1.94 -11.52 -11.33
CA TRP A 102 0.81 -11.01 -10.56
C TRP A 102 0.36 -9.62 -11.02
N LEU A 103 1.29 -8.68 -11.24
CA LEU A 103 0.96 -7.35 -11.77
C LEU A 103 0.30 -7.41 -13.14
N PHE A 104 0.78 -8.32 -14.00
CA PHE A 104 0.16 -8.56 -15.29
C PHE A 104 -1.28 -9.06 -15.13
N VAL A 105 -1.52 -10.03 -14.24
CA VAL A 105 -2.88 -10.51 -13.94
C VAL A 105 -3.76 -9.38 -13.42
N PHE A 106 -3.32 -8.60 -12.41
CA PHE A 106 -4.09 -7.49 -11.86
C PHE A 106 -4.40 -6.40 -12.89
N ARG A 107 -3.49 -6.13 -13.83
CA ARG A 107 -3.71 -5.16 -14.92
C ARG A 107 -4.77 -5.63 -15.92
N HIS A 108 -4.95 -6.93 -16.10
CA HIS A 108 -5.86 -7.52 -17.10
C HIS A 108 -7.11 -8.16 -16.48
N LEU A 109 -7.27 -8.13 -15.16
CA LEU A 109 -8.48 -8.55 -14.47
C LEU A 109 -9.59 -7.50 -14.70
N SER A 110 -10.44 -7.77 -15.69
CA SER A 110 -11.66 -7.00 -15.99
C SER A 110 -12.78 -7.28 -15.01
#